data_AF-A0A5M3MQU0-F1
#
_entry.id   AF-A0A5M3MQU0-F1
#
_cell.length_a   1.000
_cell.length_b   1.000
_cell.length_c   1.000
_cell.angle_alpha   90.00
_cell.angle_beta   90.00
_cell.angle_gamma   90.00
#
_symmetry.space_group_name_H-M   'P 1'
#
loop_
_entity.id
_entity.type
_entity.pdbx_description
1 polymer ?
#
loop_
_entity_poly.entity_id
_entity_poly.type
_entity_poly.pdbx_seq_one_letter_code
_entity_poly.pdbx_strand_id
1 'polypeptide(L)'
;MLTHAAFALAESSLTTLCMLWSTTFVDFIRWIDEEWETLVTAIETDKLPQLPGTEEVYSSVATKFFAVPARAEELRKIGPPSHTAEGWTVKVWPKLELLVAVCSGTFGRVYPQVRAYIGPDIPIRPVVYACTECAIAISYDDRMPNVNQVLTEDYIELLEVTPTNEDGELKHLWQLLVGRLYEPVVTTRSGLWRYRMGDVVEFAGFSPADGSPLLRPRERRNQSLRLPLALISQTNIIDSIAGVGEISQTEFTTWIDDRKVPTVGFLVEPAPGKGNTMMDNLIEGNEMFAMSAKKGQSVKPTIRVLAPGTFGEFRRWKGELSGTGSSQVKLPLIMVDTKGQEFLLLGLSMRFTKHCR
;
A
#
# COMPACT_ATOMS: atom_id res chain seq x y z
N MET A 1 12.05 -0.63 -13.70
CA MET A 1 11.11 -1.71 -13.38
C MET A 1 10.88 -2.65 -14.57
N LEU A 2 10.61 -2.15 -15.78
CA LEU A 2 10.45 -2.98 -16.99
C LEU A 2 11.61 -3.95 -17.27
N THR A 3 12.86 -3.55 -17.02
CA THR A 3 14.01 -4.47 -17.12
C THR A 3 13.86 -5.66 -16.15
N HIS A 4 13.47 -5.42 -14.90
CA HIS A 4 13.19 -6.53 -13.96
C HIS A 4 12.04 -7.42 -14.45
N ALA A 5 11.02 -6.83 -15.07
CA ALA A 5 9.91 -7.58 -15.65
C ALA A 5 10.37 -8.51 -16.78
N ALA A 6 11.22 -8.03 -17.69
CA ALA A 6 11.79 -8.85 -18.76
C ALA A 6 12.56 -10.06 -18.22
N PHE A 7 13.44 -9.86 -17.24
CA PHE A 7 14.19 -10.94 -16.60
C PHE A 7 13.27 -11.92 -15.84
N ALA A 8 12.28 -11.42 -15.11
CA ALA A 8 11.33 -12.26 -14.39
C ALA A 8 10.48 -13.11 -15.34
N LEU A 9 9.97 -12.53 -16.43
CA LEU A 9 9.17 -13.24 -17.44
C LEU A 9 9.99 -14.30 -18.18
N ALA A 10 11.28 -14.03 -18.46
CA ALA A 10 12.19 -14.99 -19.08
C ALA A 10 12.46 -16.22 -18.19
N GLU A 11 12.39 -16.07 -16.87
CA GLU A 11 12.64 -17.14 -15.89
C GLU A 11 11.37 -17.93 -15.58
N SER A 12 11.21 -19.10 -16.20
CA SER A 12 10.05 -19.99 -15.97
C SER A 12 10.07 -20.70 -14.60
N SER A 13 11.25 -20.85 -14.00
CA SER A 13 11.43 -21.58 -12.74
C SER A 13 11.35 -20.70 -11.49
N LEU A 14 10.93 -19.44 -11.64
CA LEU A 14 10.79 -18.48 -10.56
C LEU A 14 9.91 -19.02 -9.43
N THR A 15 10.47 -19.11 -8.23
CA THR A 15 9.78 -19.63 -7.04
C THR A 15 9.31 -18.56 -6.07
N THR A 16 9.90 -17.37 -6.11
CA THR A 16 9.58 -16.29 -5.17
C THR A 16 9.64 -14.93 -5.86
N LEU A 17 8.58 -14.15 -5.71
CA LEU A 17 8.57 -12.74 -6.07
C LEU A 17 8.81 -11.91 -4.80
N CYS A 18 9.85 -11.09 -4.79
CA CYS A 18 10.14 -10.20 -3.68
C CYS A 18 9.87 -8.74 -4.05
N MET A 19 8.71 -8.25 -3.65
CA MET A 19 8.24 -6.88 -3.89
C MET A 19 7.86 -6.28 -2.54
N LEU A 20 8.73 -5.45 -1.96
CA LEU A 20 8.60 -4.99 -0.57
C LEU A 20 7.18 -4.48 -0.23
N TRP A 21 6.51 -3.82 -1.17
CA TRP A 21 5.15 -3.31 -1.02
C TRP A 21 4.19 -3.95 -2.01
N SER A 22 2.99 -4.28 -1.56
CA SER A 22 1.91 -4.81 -2.41
C SER A 22 1.56 -3.90 -3.59
N THR A 23 1.62 -2.58 -3.41
CA THR A 23 1.39 -1.60 -4.48
C THR A 23 2.48 -1.65 -5.55
N THR A 24 3.74 -1.93 -5.16
CA THR A 24 4.83 -2.13 -6.12
C THR A 24 4.61 -3.39 -6.94
N PHE A 25 4.08 -4.46 -6.33
CA PHE A 25 3.67 -5.65 -7.07
C PHE A 25 2.55 -5.35 -8.06
N VAL A 26 1.50 -4.63 -7.65
CA VAL A 26 0.40 -4.27 -8.58
C VAL A 26 0.90 -3.36 -9.71
N ASP A 27 1.73 -2.36 -9.41
CA ASP A 27 2.35 -1.51 -10.44
C ASP A 27 3.22 -2.35 -11.39
N PHE A 28 3.96 -3.34 -10.87
CA PHE A 28 4.75 -4.28 -11.67
C PHE A 28 3.90 -5.08 -12.64
N ILE A 29 2.77 -5.63 -12.19
CA ILE A 29 1.83 -6.35 -13.05
C ILE A 29 1.21 -5.41 -14.09
N ARG A 30 0.83 -4.18 -13.71
CA ARG A 30 0.29 -3.18 -14.66
C ARG A 30 1.31 -2.85 -15.76
N TRP A 31 2.58 -2.63 -15.41
CA TRP A 31 3.60 -2.35 -16.42
C TRP A 31 3.86 -3.53 -17.34
N ILE A 32 3.76 -4.77 -16.83
CA ILE A 32 3.83 -5.96 -17.69
C ILE A 32 2.67 -5.98 -18.68
N ASP A 33 1.47 -5.62 -18.22
CA ASP A 33 0.27 -5.55 -19.05
C ASP A 33 0.40 -4.50 -20.16
N GLU A 34 0.82 -3.28 -19.80
CA GLU A 34 0.98 -2.15 -20.72
C GLU A 34 2.09 -2.39 -21.77
N GLU A 35 3.20 -3.01 -21.37
CA GLU A 35 4.38 -3.22 -22.23
C GLU A 35 4.54 -4.68 -22.70
N TRP A 36 3.45 -5.45 -22.67
CA TRP A 36 3.47 -6.89 -22.91
C TRP A 36 4.22 -7.29 -24.18
N GLU A 37 3.84 -6.72 -25.32
CA GLU A 37 4.46 -7.04 -26.61
C GLU A 37 5.94 -6.67 -26.66
N THR A 38 6.31 -5.52 -26.08
CA THR A 38 7.70 -5.08 -25.96
C THR A 38 8.52 -6.10 -25.16
N LEU A 39 8.00 -6.53 -24.00
CA LEU A 39 8.69 -7.46 -23.09
C LEU A 39 8.82 -8.86 -23.70
N VAL A 40 7.75 -9.39 -24.30
CA VAL A 40 7.77 -10.72 -24.92
C VAL A 40 8.67 -10.75 -26.15
N THR A 41 8.66 -9.70 -26.97
CA THR A 41 9.58 -9.55 -28.12
C THR A 41 11.03 -9.47 -27.68
N ALA A 42 11.31 -8.77 -26.57
CA ALA A 42 12.66 -8.74 -26.00
C ALA A 42 13.12 -10.15 -25.62
N ILE A 43 12.29 -10.95 -24.95
CA ILE A 43 12.59 -12.34 -24.59
C ILE A 43 12.82 -13.21 -25.83
N GLU A 44 12.08 -12.99 -26.91
CA GLU A 44 12.27 -13.72 -28.17
C GLU A 44 13.59 -13.37 -28.87
N THR A 45 13.99 -12.10 -28.81
CA THR A 45 15.05 -11.56 -29.68
C THR A 45 16.33 -11.15 -28.98
N ASP A 46 16.43 -11.30 -27.65
CA ASP A 46 17.49 -10.80 -26.74
C ASP A 46 17.65 -9.27 -26.62
N LYS A 47 16.79 -8.50 -27.30
CA LYS A 47 16.88 -7.04 -27.33
C LYS A 47 16.02 -6.40 -26.26
N LEU A 48 16.62 -6.12 -25.11
CA LEU A 48 15.97 -5.31 -24.08
C LEU A 48 15.59 -3.91 -24.62
N PRO A 49 14.45 -3.35 -24.20
CA PRO A 49 14.12 -1.96 -24.53
C PRO A 49 15.11 -1.00 -23.85
N GLN A 50 15.63 -0.05 -24.62
CA GLN A 50 16.42 1.06 -24.07
C GLN A 50 15.47 2.13 -23.53
N LEU A 51 15.50 2.33 -22.22
CA LEU A 51 14.63 3.30 -21.54
C LEU A 51 15.42 4.58 -21.25
N PRO A 52 14.81 5.77 -21.43
CA PRO A 52 15.46 7.03 -21.09
C PRO A 52 15.95 7.04 -19.64
N GLY A 53 17.20 7.49 -19.43
CA GLY A 53 17.81 7.58 -18.10
C GLY A 53 18.40 6.26 -17.58
N THR A 54 18.49 5.23 -18.42
CA THR A 54 19.12 3.94 -18.08
C THR A 54 20.43 3.68 -18.82
N GLU A 55 20.95 4.66 -19.56
CA GLU A 55 22.09 4.53 -20.47
C GLU A 55 23.35 4.01 -19.75
N GLU A 56 23.59 4.49 -18.53
CA GLU A 56 24.76 4.11 -17.73
C GLU A 56 24.77 2.63 -17.31
N VAL A 57 23.59 2.03 -17.11
CA VAL A 57 23.44 0.65 -16.65
C VAL A 57 23.05 -0.32 -17.76
N TYR A 58 22.45 0.17 -18.84
CA TYR A 58 21.89 -0.64 -19.91
C TYR A 58 22.93 -1.58 -20.52
N SER A 59 24.11 -1.07 -20.88
CA SER A 59 25.18 -1.86 -21.49
C SER A 59 25.62 -3.05 -20.61
N SER A 60 25.69 -2.83 -19.30
CA SER A 60 26.08 -3.86 -18.33
C SER A 60 24.98 -4.90 -18.09
N VAL A 61 23.71 -4.52 -18.20
CA VAL A 61 22.57 -5.41 -17.98
C VAL A 61 22.21 -6.20 -19.24
N ALA A 62 22.23 -5.56 -20.41
CA ALA A 62 21.88 -6.19 -21.69
C ALA A 62 22.79 -7.38 -22.02
N THR A 63 24.06 -7.35 -21.62
CA THR A 63 25.00 -8.50 -21.81
C THR A 63 24.62 -9.76 -21.04
N LYS A 64 23.69 -9.66 -20.08
CA LYS A 64 23.22 -10.78 -19.24
C LYS A 64 21.83 -11.27 -19.62
N PHE A 65 21.22 -10.66 -20.64
CA PHE A 65 19.89 -11.03 -21.11
C PHE A 65 20.02 -11.79 -22.42
N PHE A 66 19.43 -12.99 -22.47
CA PHE A 66 19.55 -13.90 -23.61
C PHE A 66 18.18 -14.25 -24.15
N ALA A 67 18.11 -14.49 -25.45
CA ALA A 67 16.88 -14.89 -26.10
C ALA A 67 16.43 -16.26 -25.57
N VAL A 68 15.15 -16.36 -25.25
CA VAL A 68 14.47 -17.62 -24.89
C VAL A 68 13.19 -17.74 -25.74
N PRO A 69 13.29 -18.02 -27.06
CA PRO A 69 12.13 -18.00 -27.96
C PRO A 69 11.01 -18.96 -27.54
N ALA A 70 11.36 -20.13 -27.00
CA ALA A 70 10.39 -21.09 -26.48
C ALA A 70 9.56 -20.49 -25.32
N ARG A 71 10.18 -19.68 -24.47
CA ARG A 71 9.50 -18.99 -23.37
C ARG A 71 8.64 -17.85 -23.88
N ALA A 72 9.11 -17.09 -24.87
CA ALA A 72 8.28 -16.06 -25.50
C ALA A 72 7.01 -16.64 -26.11
N GLU A 73 7.10 -17.77 -26.81
CA GLU A 73 5.94 -18.49 -27.37
C GLU A 73 4.98 -19.00 -26.30
N GLU A 74 5.49 -19.52 -25.18
CA GLU A 74 4.68 -19.89 -24.02
C GLU A 74 3.93 -18.68 -23.45
N LEU A 75 4.62 -17.56 -23.25
CA LEU A 75 4.02 -16.32 -22.75
C LEU A 75 2.92 -15.83 -23.70
N ARG A 76 3.14 -15.85 -25.03
CA ARG A 76 2.11 -15.46 -26.01
C ARG A 76 0.82 -16.28 -25.89
N LYS A 77 0.93 -17.58 -25.57
CA LYS A 77 -0.24 -18.44 -25.34
C LYS A 77 -0.98 -18.09 -24.05
N ILE A 78 -0.26 -17.63 -23.03
CA ILE A 78 -0.84 -17.18 -21.76
C ILE A 78 -1.51 -15.81 -21.95
N GLY A 79 -0.82 -14.87 -22.60
CA GLY A 79 -1.28 -13.50 -22.78
C GLY A 79 -1.06 -12.58 -21.57
N PRO A 80 -1.36 -11.28 -21.74
CA PRO A 80 -1.13 -10.27 -20.71
C PRO A 80 -2.10 -10.43 -19.52
N PRO A 81 -1.75 -9.92 -18.32
CA PRO A 81 -2.55 -10.01 -17.11
C PRO A 81 -4.04 -9.66 -17.28
N SER A 82 -4.34 -8.58 -18.01
CA SER A 82 -5.71 -8.08 -18.24
C SER A 82 -6.62 -9.07 -18.98
N HIS A 83 -6.04 -10.00 -19.76
CA HIS A 83 -6.80 -10.98 -20.54
C HIS A 83 -7.03 -12.31 -19.80
N THR A 84 -6.37 -12.52 -18.66
CA THR A 84 -6.29 -13.83 -17.99
C THR A 84 -6.61 -13.81 -16.50
N ALA A 85 -6.80 -12.59 -15.94
CA ALA A 85 -7.35 -12.13 -14.67
C ALA A 85 -7.06 -12.94 -13.40
N GLU A 86 -7.45 -14.21 -13.33
CA GLU A 86 -7.32 -15.03 -12.10
C GLU A 86 -6.11 -15.96 -12.16
N GLY A 87 -5.27 -15.90 -11.12
CA GLY A 87 -4.08 -16.72 -10.96
C GLY A 87 -3.04 -16.52 -12.06
N TRP A 88 -3.03 -15.36 -12.72
CA TRP A 88 -2.14 -15.08 -13.85
C TRP A 88 -0.67 -15.36 -13.54
N THR A 89 -0.18 -14.97 -12.37
CA THR A 89 1.22 -15.18 -12.00
C THR A 89 1.57 -16.66 -11.86
N VAL A 90 0.64 -17.53 -11.45
CA VAL A 90 0.87 -18.97 -11.35
C VAL A 90 0.86 -19.62 -12.74
N LYS A 91 0.11 -19.06 -13.69
CA LYS A 91 0.16 -19.49 -15.11
C LYS A 91 1.52 -19.13 -15.73
N VAL A 92 2.02 -17.93 -15.44
CA VAL A 92 3.33 -17.47 -15.92
C VAL A 92 4.47 -18.19 -15.20
N TRP A 93 4.40 -18.35 -13.89
CA TRP A 93 5.41 -18.98 -13.05
C TRP A 93 4.81 -20.17 -12.29
N PRO A 94 4.75 -21.37 -12.92
CA PRO A 94 4.13 -22.55 -12.32
C PRO A 94 4.81 -23.04 -11.03
N LYS A 95 6.05 -22.62 -10.77
CA LYS A 95 6.80 -22.95 -9.55
C LYS A 95 6.73 -21.85 -8.48
N LEU A 96 5.92 -20.80 -8.67
CA LEU A 96 5.77 -19.75 -7.69
C LEU A 96 5.20 -20.33 -6.39
N GLU A 97 5.92 -20.14 -5.30
CA GLU A 97 5.58 -20.66 -3.97
C GLU A 97 5.37 -19.54 -2.95
N LEU A 98 5.81 -18.31 -3.24
CA LEU A 98 5.78 -17.21 -2.28
C LEU A 98 5.77 -15.84 -2.94
N LEU A 99 4.89 -14.95 -2.45
CA LEU A 99 5.03 -13.51 -2.64
C LEU A 99 5.54 -12.87 -1.34
N VAL A 100 6.74 -12.29 -1.40
CA VAL A 100 7.27 -11.49 -0.30
C VAL A 100 6.84 -10.04 -0.50
N ALA A 101 5.84 -9.59 0.27
CA ALA A 101 5.30 -8.24 0.21
C ALA A 101 4.59 -7.84 1.51
N VAL A 102 4.63 -6.54 1.84
CA VAL A 102 3.79 -5.95 2.89
C VAL A 102 2.39 -5.68 2.33
N CYS A 103 1.40 -6.38 2.87
CA CYS A 103 -0.03 -6.25 2.54
C CYS A 103 -0.89 -5.80 3.74
N SER A 104 -0.31 -5.08 4.68
CA SER A 104 -0.99 -4.56 5.88
C SER A 104 -1.01 -3.03 5.91
N GLY A 105 -1.79 -2.44 6.82
CA GLY A 105 -1.96 -0.99 6.93
C GLY A 105 -2.45 -0.37 5.60
N THR A 106 -1.81 0.73 5.17
CA THR A 106 -2.15 1.42 3.91
C THR A 106 -1.97 0.53 2.67
N PHE A 107 -1.09 -0.46 2.74
CA PHE A 107 -0.81 -1.38 1.63
C PHE A 107 -1.79 -2.55 1.54
N GLY A 108 -2.65 -2.76 2.54
CA GLY A 108 -3.66 -3.82 2.51
C GLY A 108 -4.80 -3.58 1.52
N ARG A 109 -4.98 -2.36 1.01
CA ARG A 109 -6.08 -2.02 0.10
C ARG A 109 -6.05 -2.78 -1.21
N VAL A 110 -4.85 -2.95 -1.76
CA VAL A 110 -4.68 -3.69 -3.02
C VAL A 110 -4.63 -5.22 -2.80
N TYR A 111 -4.84 -5.71 -1.57
CA TYR A 111 -4.71 -7.14 -1.26
C TYR A 111 -5.61 -8.01 -2.15
N PRO A 112 -6.87 -7.65 -2.45
CA PRO A 112 -7.68 -8.46 -3.37
C PRO A 112 -7.25 -8.40 -4.82
N GLN A 113 -6.67 -7.29 -5.29
CA GLN A 113 -6.00 -7.28 -6.60
C GLN A 113 -4.77 -8.21 -6.60
N VAL A 114 -3.96 -8.16 -5.53
CA VAL A 114 -2.84 -9.09 -5.36
C VAL A 114 -3.33 -10.54 -5.42
N ARG A 115 -4.41 -10.86 -4.69
CA ARG A 115 -5.02 -12.19 -4.67
C ARG A 115 -5.58 -12.62 -6.02
N ALA A 116 -6.17 -11.69 -6.79
CA ALA A 116 -6.62 -11.99 -8.14
C ALA A 116 -5.43 -12.46 -9.01
N TYR A 117 -4.27 -11.81 -8.91
CA TYR A 117 -3.09 -12.17 -9.71
C TYR A 117 -2.35 -13.43 -9.22
N ILE A 118 -2.23 -13.64 -7.91
CA ILE A 118 -1.46 -14.78 -7.35
C ILE A 118 -2.30 -16.00 -7.00
N GLY A 119 -3.62 -15.87 -7.02
CA GLY A 119 -4.53 -16.91 -6.57
C GLY A 119 -4.63 -17.02 -5.04
N PRO A 120 -5.45 -17.95 -4.56
CA PRO A 120 -5.74 -18.11 -3.13
C PRO A 120 -4.61 -18.82 -2.36
N ASP A 121 -3.84 -19.68 -3.03
CA ASP A 121 -2.95 -20.63 -2.37
C ASP A 121 -1.54 -20.10 -2.12
N ILE A 122 -1.10 -19.10 -2.88
CA ILE A 122 0.26 -18.54 -2.74
C ILE A 122 0.34 -17.72 -1.44
N PRO A 123 1.19 -18.11 -0.47
CA PRO A 123 1.42 -17.32 0.73
C PRO A 123 1.93 -15.92 0.41
N ILE A 124 1.52 -14.96 1.24
CA ILE A 124 2.07 -13.61 1.23
C ILE A 124 2.81 -13.39 2.55
N ARG A 125 4.12 -13.14 2.49
CA ARG A 125 4.96 -12.98 3.67
C ARG A 125 5.68 -11.63 3.67
N PRO A 126 5.32 -10.68 4.56
CA PRO A 126 6.16 -9.51 4.76
C PRO A 126 7.53 -9.92 5.35
N VAL A 127 8.61 -9.24 4.95
CA VAL A 127 9.95 -9.57 5.47
C VAL A 127 10.09 -9.18 6.93
N VAL A 128 9.65 -7.96 7.26
CA VAL A 128 9.92 -7.34 8.55
C VAL A 128 8.89 -6.26 8.85
N TYR A 129 8.50 -6.14 10.12
CA TYR A 129 7.92 -4.94 10.70
C TYR A 129 9.06 -4.06 11.22
N ALA A 130 9.35 -3.00 10.47
CA ALA A 130 10.45 -2.08 10.73
C ALA A 130 10.13 -0.67 10.25
N CYS A 131 10.94 0.27 10.73
CA CYS A 131 11.06 1.63 10.24
C CYS A 131 12.55 1.98 10.05
N THR A 132 12.85 3.20 9.61
CA THR A 132 14.24 3.65 9.44
C THR A 132 15.01 3.65 10.77
N GLU A 133 14.29 3.87 11.86
CA GLU A 133 14.81 3.97 13.22
C GLU A 133 15.17 2.61 13.84
N CYS A 134 14.41 1.55 13.53
CA CYS A 134 14.63 0.22 14.08
C CYS A 134 13.87 -0.89 13.31
N ALA A 135 14.35 -2.13 13.46
CA ALA A 135 13.62 -3.34 13.07
C ALA A 135 13.11 -4.05 14.33
N ILE A 136 11.84 -4.46 14.32
CA ILE A 136 11.14 -4.89 15.55
C ILE A 136 10.74 -6.34 15.50
N ALA A 137 10.13 -6.76 14.40
CA ALA A 137 9.49 -8.07 14.31
C ALA A 137 9.56 -8.62 12.88
N ILE A 138 9.44 -9.93 12.76
CA ILE A 138 9.34 -10.65 11.49
C ILE A 138 7.97 -11.32 11.37
N SER A 139 7.58 -11.72 10.17
CA SER A 139 6.36 -12.52 9.99
C SER A 139 6.40 -13.79 10.83
N TYR A 140 5.31 -14.05 11.56
CA TYR A 140 5.23 -15.20 12.46
C TYR A 140 4.85 -16.50 11.72
N ASP A 141 3.77 -16.48 10.95
CA ASP A 141 3.23 -17.67 10.27
C ASP A 141 2.46 -17.25 9.00
N ASP A 142 2.63 -18.00 7.91
CA ASP A 142 1.95 -17.72 6.63
C ASP A 142 0.42 -17.77 6.72
N ARG A 143 -0.11 -18.57 7.65
CA ARG A 143 -1.55 -18.66 7.95
C ARG A 143 -2.05 -17.45 8.74
N MET A 144 -1.13 -16.66 9.31
CA MET A 144 -1.41 -15.45 10.09
C MET A 144 -0.61 -14.26 9.54
N PRO A 145 -0.85 -13.82 8.29
CA PRO A 145 0.00 -12.85 7.58
C PRO A 145 0.06 -11.45 8.22
N ASN A 146 -0.81 -11.18 9.20
CA ASN A 146 -0.87 -9.91 9.93
C ASN A 146 -0.23 -9.98 11.33
N VAL A 147 0.28 -11.15 11.75
CA VAL A 147 0.91 -11.35 13.05
C VAL A 147 2.42 -11.40 12.87
N ASN A 148 3.13 -10.59 13.65
CA ASN A 148 4.57 -10.50 13.60
C ASN A 148 5.15 -10.90 14.96
N GLN A 149 6.21 -11.68 14.96
CA GLN A 149 6.94 -12.09 16.15
C GLN A 149 8.07 -11.10 16.40
N VAL A 150 8.08 -10.51 17.59
CA VAL A 150 9.13 -9.58 18.01
C VAL A 150 10.46 -10.31 17.97
N LEU A 151 11.37 -9.77 17.17
CA LEU A 151 12.73 -10.26 16.96
C LEU A 151 13.62 -9.04 16.80
N THR A 152 14.05 -8.49 17.93
CA THR A 152 14.96 -7.35 17.98
C THR A 152 15.89 -7.46 19.18
N GLU A 153 17.06 -6.85 19.05
CA GLU A 153 18.00 -6.66 20.15
C GLU A 153 17.88 -5.26 20.78
N ASP A 154 17.02 -4.40 20.22
CA ASP A 154 16.67 -3.12 20.82
C ASP A 154 15.65 -3.31 21.94
N TYR A 155 15.61 -2.38 22.90
CA TYR A 155 14.67 -2.46 24.01
C TYR A 155 13.34 -1.79 23.62
N ILE A 156 12.23 -2.50 23.81
CA ILE A 156 10.89 -2.04 23.45
C ILE A 156 9.99 -2.00 24.68
N GLU A 157 9.40 -0.83 24.91
CA GLU A 157 8.29 -0.59 25.82
C GLU A 157 7.01 -0.32 25.00
N LEU A 158 5.85 -0.56 25.59
CA LEU A 158 4.56 -0.43 24.90
C LEU A 158 3.68 0.54 25.67
N LEU A 159 3.40 1.70 25.09
CA LEU A 159 2.51 2.70 25.64
C LEU A 159 1.06 2.32 25.32
N GLU A 160 0.23 2.08 26.33
CA GLU A 160 -1.18 1.76 26.13
C GLU A 160 -1.90 2.89 25.37
N VAL A 161 -2.71 2.50 24.38
CA VAL A 161 -3.57 3.42 23.62
C VAL A 161 -5.00 3.22 24.12
N THR A 162 -5.57 4.26 24.73
CA THR A 162 -6.93 4.21 25.27
C THR A 162 -7.97 4.20 24.13
N PRO A 163 -9.24 3.85 24.40
CA PRO A 163 -10.32 3.96 23.40
C PRO A 163 -10.52 5.38 22.85
N THR A 164 -10.11 6.41 23.59
CA THR A 164 -10.14 7.83 23.17
C THR A 164 -8.90 8.23 22.37
N ASN A 165 -8.01 7.30 22.04
CA ASN A 165 -6.72 7.51 21.39
C ASN A 165 -5.77 8.43 22.19
N GLU A 166 -5.89 8.38 23.51
CA GLU A 166 -5.02 9.08 24.46
C GLU A 166 -3.93 8.13 24.98
N ASP A 167 -2.91 8.71 25.61
CA ASP A 167 -1.81 7.96 26.20
C ASP A 167 -2.27 7.35 27.55
N GLY A 168 -2.14 6.03 27.67
CA GLY A 168 -2.32 5.30 28.92
C GLY A 168 -1.00 5.01 29.63
N GLU A 169 -0.91 3.86 30.28
CA GLU A 169 0.30 3.44 30.98
C GLU A 169 1.35 2.90 30.01
N LEU A 170 2.62 3.20 30.29
CA LEU A 170 3.74 2.52 29.65
C LEU A 170 3.95 1.15 30.31
N LYS A 171 3.98 0.09 29.50
CA LYS A 171 4.08 -1.29 29.96
C LYS A 171 5.29 -1.99 29.36
N HIS A 172 5.85 -2.92 30.12
CA HIS A 172 6.80 -3.90 29.59
C HIS A 172 6.07 -5.00 28.81
N LEU A 173 6.80 -5.73 27.97
CA LEU A 173 6.26 -6.80 27.12
C LEU A 173 5.47 -7.88 27.89
N TRP A 174 5.88 -8.23 29.11
CA TRP A 174 5.21 -9.24 29.94
C TRP A 174 3.95 -8.74 30.66
N GLN A 175 3.65 -7.44 30.59
CA GLN A 175 2.47 -6.83 31.21
C GLN A 175 1.33 -6.58 30.20
N LEU A 176 1.52 -6.96 28.94
CA LEU A 176 0.56 -6.72 27.88
C LEU A 176 -0.66 -7.62 28.01
N LEU A 177 -1.81 -7.07 27.65
CA LEU A 177 -3.10 -7.77 27.65
C LEU A 177 -3.52 -8.04 26.20
N VAL A 178 -3.88 -9.30 25.93
CA VAL A 178 -4.28 -9.73 24.59
C VAL A 178 -5.47 -8.91 24.10
N GLY A 179 -5.42 -8.46 22.84
CA GLY A 179 -6.46 -7.65 22.21
C GLY A 179 -6.42 -6.16 22.55
N ARG A 180 -5.53 -5.71 23.45
CA ARG A 180 -5.31 -4.28 23.71
C ARG A 180 -4.35 -3.65 22.71
N LEU A 181 -4.53 -2.34 22.51
CA LEU A 181 -3.75 -1.52 21.58
C LEU A 181 -2.63 -0.80 22.33
N TYR A 182 -1.47 -0.75 21.71
CA TYR A 182 -0.26 -0.15 22.25
C TYR A 182 0.52 0.59 21.16
N GLU A 183 1.31 1.57 21.55
CA GLU A 183 2.31 2.23 20.72
C GLU A 183 3.72 1.77 21.14
N PRO A 184 4.52 1.23 20.21
CA PRO A 184 5.91 0.90 20.50
C PRO A 184 6.74 2.16 20.82
N VAL A 185 7.44 2.09 21.95
CA VAL A 185 8.38 3.08 22.45
C VAL A 185 9.75 2.40 22.51
N VAL A 186 10.63 2.77 21.59
CA VAL A 186 11.87 2.03 21.32
C VAL A 186 13.09 2.76 21.88
N THR A 187 14.00 2.00 22.48
CA THR A 187 15.35 2.44 22.84
C THR A 187 16.33 1.61 22.03
N THR A 188 17.03 2.25 21.10
CA THR A 188 17.86 1.58 20.11
C THR A 188 19.33 1.65 20.46
N ARG A 189 20.11 0.65 20.05
CA ARG A 189 21.58 0.65 20.20
C ARG A 189 22.26 1.80 19.44
N SER A 190 21.57 2.36 18.45
CA SER A 190 22.01 3.52 17.66
C SER A 190 21.73 4.86 18.34
N GLY A 191 21.22 4.88 19.58
CA GLY A 191 21.15 6.07 20.42
C GLY A 191 19.79 6.75 20.51
N LEU A 192 18.72 6.17 19.95
CA LEU A 192 17.36 6.64 20.23
C LEU A 192 16.95 6.17 21.63
N TRP A 193 16.39 7.07 22.43
CA TRP A 193 15.97 6.80 23.81
C TRP A 193 14.48 7.04 23.97
N ARG A 194 13.75 5.99 24.34
CA ARG A 194 12.28 5.99 24.49
C ARG A 194 11.58 6.75 23.35
N TYR A 195 12.01 6.48 22.12
CA TYR A 195 11.48 7.08 20.91
C TYR A 195 10.10 6.50 20.60
N ARG A 196 9.13 7.39 20.44
CA ARG A 196 7.75 7.05 20.08
C ARG A 196 7.64 6.82 18.59
N MET A 197 7.29 5.60 18.18
CA MET A 197 7.16 5.27 16.76
C MET A 197 5.91 5.84 16.09
N GLY A 198 4.88 6.15 16.87
CA GLY A 198 3.58 6.57 16.34
C GLY A 198 2.83 5.46 15.59
N ASP A 199 3.26 4.20 15.66
CA ASP A 199 2.49 3.04 15.22
C ASP A 199 1.55 2.59 16.34
N VAL A 200 0.38 2.07 15.98
CA VAL A 200 -0.53 1.35 16.90
C VAL A 200 -0.49 -0.13 16.56
N VAL A 201 -0.18 -0.95 17.54
CA VAL A 201 -0.12 -2.41 17.44
C VAL A 201 -1.08 -3.04 18.45
N GLU A 202 -1.74 -4.12 18.07
CA GLU A 202 -2.47 -4.96 19.01
C GLU A 202 -1.57 -6.09 19.51
N PHE A 203 -1.60 -6.35 20.81
CA PHE A 203 -0.92 -7.51 21.37
C PHE A 203 -1.73 -8.80 21.10
N ALA A 204 -1.13 -9.72 20.35
CA ALA A 204 -1.76 -10.98 19.94
C ALA A 204 -1.45 -12.15 20.87
N GLY A 205 -0.57 -11.97 21.87
CA GLY A 205 -0.14 -13.00 22.80
C GLY A 205 1.35 -13.33 22.66
N PHE A 206 1.75 -14.49 23.16
CA PHE A 206 3.12 -14.98 23.06
C PHE A 206 3.18 -16.20 22.14
N SER A 207 4.27 -16.31 21.38
CA SER A 207 4.61 -17.49 20.61
C SER A 207 4.74 -18.71 21.55
N PRO A 208 4.02 -19.81 21.31
CA PRO A 208 4.16 -21.03 22.11
C PRO A 208 5.55 -21.68 21.98
N ALA A 209 6.30 -21.38 20.93
CA ALA A 209 7.57 -22.03 20.63
C ALA A 209 8.71 -21.53 21.54
N ASP A 210 8.73 -20.23 21.84
CA ASP A 210 9.86 -19.55 22.49
C ASP A 210 9.42 -18.44 23.47
N GLY A 211 8.13 -18.17 23.59
CA GLY A 211 7.60 -17.09 24.44
C GLY A 211 7.78 -15.69 23.86
N SER A 212 8.17 -15.55 22.59
CA SER A 212 8.35 -14.23 21.96
C SER A 212 7.01 -13.50 21.80
N PRO A 213 6.93 -12.18 22.09
CA PRO A 213 5.70 -11.40 21.90
C PRO A 213 5.24 -11.39 20.44
N LEU A 214 3.93 -11.50 20.25
CA LEU A 214 3.28 -11.42 18.95
C LEU A 214 2.49 -10.11 18.85
N LEU A 215 2.77 -9.34 17.81
CA LEU A 215 2.17 -8.03 17.55
C LEU A 215 1.43 -8.02 16.22
N ARG A 216 0.27 -7.38 16.19
CA ARG A 216 -0.52 -7.13 14.98
C ARG A 216 -0.57 -5.63 14.69
N PRO A 217 0.17 -5.12 13.69
CA PRO A 217 0.09 -3.72 13.30
C PRO A 217 -1.34 -3.33 12.89
N ARG A 218 -1.80 -2.17 13.35
CA ARG A 218 -3.16 -1.66 13.07
C ARG A 218 -3.12 -0.38 12.24
N GLU A 219 -2.61 0.71 12.81
CA GLU A 219 -2.63 2.02 12.17
C GLU A 219 -1.47 2.92 12.64
N ARG A 220 -1.40 4.15 12.13
CA ARG A 220 -0.47 5.20 12.58
C ARG A 220 -1.26 6.24 13.38
N ARG A 221 -0.77 6.61 14.57
CA ARG A 221 -1.36 7.69 15.38
C ARG A 221 -1.28 9.03 14.66
N ASN A 222 -2.18 9.93 15.05
CA ASN A 222 -2.24 11.33 14.61
C ASN A 222 -2.47 11.56 13.11
N GLN A 223 -2.99 10.57 12.39
CA GLN A 223 -3.52 10.76 11.04
C GLN A 223 -5.05 10.91 11.11
N SER A 224 -5.53 12.15 11.14
CA SER A 224 -6.97 12.48 11.24
C SER A 224 -7.29 13.78 10.48
N LEU A 225 -8.51 13.90 9.94
CA LEU A 225 -9.03 15.17 9.41
C LEU A 225 -9.77 15.92 10.52
N ARG A 226 -9.43 17.18 10.74
CA ARG A 226 -10.12 18.07 11.70
C ARG A 226 -11.08 18.99 10.96
N LEU A 227 -12.36 18.84 11.25
CA LEU A 227 -13.44 19.74 10.85
C LEU A 227 -13.95 20.51 12.08
N PRO A 228 -14.69 21.63 11.92
CA PRO A 228 -15.05 22.53 13.03
C PRO A 228 -15.70 21.86 14.25
N LEU A 229 -16.40 20.73 14.06
CA LEU A 229 -17.01 19.96 15.15
C LEU A 229 -16.62 18.48 15.17
N ALA A 230 -15.90 17.98 14.15
CA ALA A 230 -15.67 16.56 13.97
C ALA A 230 -14.18 16.24 13.78
N LEU A 231 -13.73 15.19 14.46
CA LEU A 231 -12.46 14.54 14.19
C LEU A 231 -12.76 13.27 13.38
N ILE A 232 -12.26 13.20 12.16
CA ILE A 232 -12.40 12.02 11.31
C ILE A 232 -11.09 11.25 11.34
N SER A 233 -11.09 10.08 11.97
CA SER A 233 -9.94 9.18 12.05
C SER A 233 -9.78 8.32 10.78
N GLN A 234 -8.65 7.61 10.68
CA GLN A 234 -8.48 6.58 9.64
C GLN A 234 -9.54 5.49 9.72
N THR A 235 -9.86 5.06 10.94
CA THR A 235 -10.90 4.06 11.20
C THR A 235 -12.26 4.51 10.66
N ASN A 236 -12.66 5.77 10.91
CA ASN A 236 -13.93 6.29 10.35
C ASN A 236 -13.96 6.24 8.82
N ILE A 237 -12.82 6.51 8.15
CA ILE A 237 -12.73 6.43 6.69
C ILE A 237 -12.79 4.98 6.22
N ILE A 238 -12.05 4.06 6.85
CA ILE A 238 -12.06 2.63 6.52
C ILE A 238 -13.46 2.04 6.69
N ASP A 239 -14.13 2.34 7.79
CA ASP A 239 -15.49 1.86 8.06
C ASP A 239 -16.49 2.43 7.05
N SER A 240 -16.32 3.68 6.62
CA SER A 240 -17.22 4.31 5.64
C SER A 240 -17.21 3.62 4.27
N ILE A 241 -16.08 3.01 3.89
CA ILE A 241 -15.90 2.31 2.62
C ILE A 241 -16.19 0.81 2.72
N ALA A 242 -16.44 0.29 3.92
CA ALA A 242 -16.72 -1.12 4.12
C ALA A 242 -17.98 -1.53 3.31
N GLY A 243 -17.84 -2.54 2.45
CA GLY A 243 -18.92 -2.99 1.56
C GLY A 243 -19.08 -2.20 0.25
N VAL A 244 -18.24 -1.20 -0.02
CA VAL A 244 -18.13 -0.52 -1.33
C VAL A 244 -16.96 -1.10 -2.09
N GLY A 245 -17.21 -2.24 -2.74
CA GLY A 245 -16.19 -3.12 -3.31
C GLY A 245 -15.20 -2.44 -4.27
N GLU A 246 -15.63 -1.46 -5.05
CA GLU A 246 -14.76 -0.80 -6.04
C GLU A 246 -13.66 0.05 -5.39
N ILE A 247 -13.96 0.73 -4.27
CA ILE A 247 -12.98 1.56 -3.53
C ILE A 247 -12.23 0.73 -2.50
N SER A 248 -12.88 -0.26 -1.88
CA SER A 248 -12.23 -1.05 -0.84
C SER A 248 -11.04 -1.86 -1.36
N GLN A 249 -11.02 -2.14 -2.67
CA GLN A 249 -9.95 -2.90 -3.34
C GLN A 249 -8.99 -2.06 -4.18
N THR A 250 -9.08 -0.73 -4.09
CA THR A 250 -8.24 0.19 -4.88
C THR A 250 -7.53 1.21 -3.98
N GLU A 251 -6.48 1.83 -4.52
CA GLU A 251 -5.85 2.95 -3.84
C GLU A 251 -6.77 4.16 -3.90
N PHE A 252 -6.83 4.89 -2.78
CA PHE A 252 -7.53 6.16 -2.67
C PHE A 252 -6.86 6.98 -1.57
N THR A 253 -7.11 8.28 -1.55
CA THR A 253 -6.74 9.13 -0.43
C THR A 253 -7.87 10.09 -0.12
N THR A 254 -7.89 10.59 1.10
CA THR A 254 -8.79 11.64 1.52
C THR A 254 -8.02 12.92 1.81
N TRP A 255 -8.70 14.06 1.81
CA TRP A 255 -8.14 15.34 2.23
C TRP A 255 -9.26 16.25 2.77
N ILE A 256 -8.89 17.40 3.34
CA ILE A 256 -9.86 18.45 3.68
C ILE A 256 -10.21 19.20 2.39
N ASP A 257 -11.42 19.02 1.87
CA ASP A 257 -11.94 19.79 0.74
C ASP A 257 -12.37 21.17 1.27
N ASP A 258 -11.43 22.11 1.25
CA ASP A 258 -11.56 23.46 1.81
C ASP A 258 -12.39 24.39 0.90
N ARG A 259 -13.65 23.99 0.69
CA ARG A 259 -14.67 24.84 0.05
C ARG A 259 -15.14 25.89 1.07
N LYS A 260 -16.07 26.76 0.64
CA LYS A 260 -16.71 27.75 1.53
C LYS A 260 -17.19 27.16 2.87
N VAL A 261 -17.60 25.90 2.86
CA VAL A 261 -17.77 25.08 4.06
C VAL A 261 -16.90 23.83 3.88
N PRO A 262 -15.92 23.57 4.76
CA PRO A 262 -14.99 22.46 4.61
C PRO A 262 -15.70 21.11 4.83
N THR A 263 -15.21 20.08 4.14
CA THR A 263 -15.68 18.70 4.29
C THR A 263 -14.56 17.70 3.98
N VAL A 264 -14.87 16.40 4.09
CA VAL A 264 -13.99 15.32 3.67
C VAL A 264 -14.11 15.12 2.16
N GLY A 265 -12.99 15.24 1.45
CA GLY A 265 -12.90 14.86 0.04
C GLY A 265 -12.25 13.49 -0.14
N PHE A 266 -12.69 12.73 -1.13
CA PHE A 266 -12.14 11.43 -1.56
C PHE A 266 -11.57 11.52 -2.98
N LEU A 267 -10.29 11.22 -3.14
CA LEU A 267 -9.62 11.06 -4.43
C LEU A 267 -9.55 9.57 -4.72
N VAL A 268 -10.20 9.14 -5.80
CA VAL A 268 -10.45 7.72 -6.09
C VAL A 268 -10.08 7.39 -7.53
N GLU A 269 -9.63 6.16 -7.76
CA GLU A 269 -9.25 5.65 -9.07
C GLU A 269 -9.54 4.14 -9.08
N PRO A 270 -10.70 3.66 -9.61
CA PRO A 270 -11.71 4.32 -10.45
C PRO A 270 -12.89 4.92 -9.65
N ALA A 271 -13.93 5.37 -10.36
CA ALA A 271 -15.16 5.86 -9.74
C ALA A 271 -15.90 4.76 -8.95
N PRO A 272 -16.40 5.03 -7.73
CA PRO A 272 -17.20 4.06 -6.99
C PRO A 272 -18.59 3.89 -7.60
N GLY A 273 -19.02 2.64 -7.77
CA GLY A 273 -20.42 2.33 -8.10
C GLY A 273 -21.40 2.80 -7.01
N LYS A 274 -20.98 2.78 -5.74
CA LYS A 274 -21.81 3.19 -4.57
C LYS A 274 -21.25 4.40 -3.81
N GLY A 275 -20.80 5.43 -4.54
CA GLY A 275 -20.22 6.63 -3.94
C GLY A 275 -21.12 7.34 -2.91
N ASN A 276 -22.43 7.39 -3.15
CA ASN A 276 -23.38 7.98 -2.19
C ASN A 276 -23.42 7.24 -0.85
N THR A 277 -23.53 5.91 -0.89
CA THR A 277 -23.52 5.06 0.31
C THR A 277 -22.25 5.25 1.12
N MET A 278 -21.09 5.33 0.45
CA MET A 278 -19.81 5.59 1.11
C MET A 278 -19.81 6.92 1.89
N MET A 279 -20.29 7.99 1.26
CA MET A 279 -20.34 9.31 1.89
C MET A 279 -21.35 9.34 3.05
N ASP A 280 -22.49 8.67 2.89
CA ASP A 280 -23.53 8.60 3.92
C ASP A 280 -23.04 7.78 5.13
N ASN A 281 -22.37 6.64 4.89
CA ASN A 281 -21.72 5.85 5.95
C ASN A 281 -20.69 6.66 6.75
N LEU A 282 -19.90 7.51 6.09
CA LEU A 282 -18.93 8.37 6.79
C LEU A 282 -19.63 9.36 7.73
N ILE A 283 -20.75 9.93 7.27
CA ILE A 283 -21.55 10.88 8.06
C ILE A 283 -22.16 10.16 9.25
N GLU A 284 -22.83 9.02 9.02
CA GLU A 284 -23.54 8.27 10.06
C GLU A 284 -22.58 7.60 11.06
N GLY A 285 -21.41 7.18 10.61
CA GLY A 285 -20.37 6.55 11.44
C GLY A 285 -19.64 7.52 12.38
N ASN A 286 -19.92 8.82 12.32
CA ASN A 286 -19.34 9.81 13.23
C ASN A 286 -20.41 10.80 13.70
N GLU A 287 -20.85 10.64 14.96
CA GLU A 287 -21.95 11.42 15.55
C GLU A 287 -21.74 12.94 15.43
N MET A 288 -20.51 13.40 15.69
CA MET A 288 -20.17 14.81 15.59
C MET A 288 -20.22 15.32 14.15
N PHE A 289 -19.82 14.49 13.19
CA PHE A 289 -19.91 14.82 11.77
C PHE A 289 -21.36 14.85 11.28
N ALA A 290 -22.20 13.89 11.69
CA ALA A 290 -23.64 13.90 11.45
C ALA A 290 -24.32 15.15 12.03
N MET A 291 -23.97 15.54 13.26
CA MET A 291 -24.48 16.78 13.87
C MET A 291 -24.03 18.03 13.12
N SER A 292 -22.76 18.10 12.72
CA SER A 292 -22.21 19.21 11.93
C SER A 292 -22.91 19.34 10.57
N ALA A 293 -23.18 18.21 9.92
CA ALA A 293 -23.91 18.15 8.65
C ALA A 293 -25.34 18.69 8.79
N LYS A 294 -26.07 18.29 9.84
CA LYS A 294 -27.44 18.80 10.13
C LYS A 294 -27.46 20.31 10.41
N LYS A 295 -26.40 20.85 11.01
CA LYS A 295 -26.26 22.29 11.31
C LYS A 295 -25.73 23.13 10.14
N GLY A 296 -25.47 22.51 8.97
CA GLY A 296 -24.91 23.19 7.80
C GLY A 296 -23.46 23.66 7.98
N GLN A 297 -22.77 23.19 9.02
CA GLN A 297 -21.38 23.54 9.34
C GLN A 297 -20.37 22.60 8.69
N SER A 298 -20.83 21.45 8.19
CA SER A 298 -20.09 20.61 7.25
C SER A 298 -21.03 20.22 6.11
N VAL A 299 -20.53 20.27 4.87
CA VAL A 299 -21.30 19.80 3.71
C VAL A 299 -21.08 18.31 3.50
N LYS A 300 -21.95 17.66 2.72
CA LYS A 300 -21.77 16.26 2.31
C LYS A 300 -20.34 16.05 1.80
N PRO A 301 -19.67 14.93 2.15
CA PRO A 301 -18.35 14.60 1.59
C PRO A 301 -18.34 14.68 0.06
N THR A 302 -17.15 14.73 -0.53
CA THR A 302 -17.00 14.89 -1.98
C THR A 302 -16.18 13.75 -2.55
N ILE A 303 -16.47 13.36 -3.79
CA ILE A 303 -15.70 12.34 -4.52
C ILE A 303 -15.16 12.99 -5.79
N ARG A 304 -13.85 12.85 -6.01
CA ARG A 304 -13.15 13.27 -7.21
C ARG A 304 -12.49 12.04 -7.83
N VAL A 305 -12.92 11.70 -9.03
CA VAL A 305 -12.40 10.55 -9.77
C VAL A 305 -11.16 11.00 -10.55
N LEU A 306 -10.06 10.30 -10.34
CA LEU A 306 -8.78 10.52 -11.03
C LEU A 306 -8.67 9.64 -12.28
N ALA A 307 -7.77 10.01 -13.19
CA ALA A 307 -7.46 9.17 -14.33
C ALA A 307 -6.68 7.92 -13.88
N PRO A 308 -6.85 6.76 -14.55
CA PRO A 308 -6.02 5.59 -14.30
C PRO A 308 -4.51 5.92 -14.35
N GLY A 309 -3.74 5.39 -13.41
CA GLY A 309 -2.30 5.60 -13.24
C GLY A 309 -1.90 6.78 -12.35
N THR A 310 -2.83 7.63 -11.90
CA THR A 310 -2.50 8.90 -11.22
C THR A 310 -1.75 8.66 -9.90
N PHE A 311 -2.13 7.66 -9.11
CA PHE A 311 -1.40 7.37 -7.86
C PHE A 311 0.02 6.84 -8.10
N GLY A 312 0.24 6.12 -9.21
CA GLY A 312 1.58 5.72 -9.65
C GLY A 312 2.44 6.92 -10.05
N GLU A 313 1.86 7.86 -10.81
CA GLU A 313 2.53 9.12 -11.16
C GLU A 313 2.86 9.97 -9.92
N PHE A 314 1.96 10.04 -8.94
CA PHE A 314 2.18 10.72 -7.68
C PHE A 314 3.37 10.14 -6.91
N ARG A 315 3.45 8.81 -6.79
CA ARG A 315 4.59 8.13 -6.14
C ARG A 315 5.91 8.43 -6.84
N ARG A 316 5.92 8.46 -8.18
CA ARG A 316 7.09 8.83 -8.97
C ARG A 316 7.53 10.26 -8.70
N TRP A 317 6.63 11.23 -8.85
CA TRP A 317 6.90 12.64 -8.60
C TRP A 317 7.41 12.91 -7.17
N LYS A 318 6.76 12.32 -6.17
CA LYS A 318 7.16 12.51 -4.77
C LYS A 318 8.49 11.82 -4.45
N GLY A 319 8.79 10.71 -5.10
CA GLY A 319 10.09 10.03 -5.02
C GLY A 319 11.21 10.92 -5.55
N GLU A 320 11.04 11.47 -6.75
CA GLU A 320 11.97 12.43 -7.37
C GLU A 320 12.20 13.65 -6.47
N LEU A 321 11.14 14.22 -5.88
CA LEU A 321 11.25 15.38 -5.00
C LEU A 321 12.02 15.10 -3.69
N SER A 322 11.94 13.87 -3.18
CA SER A 322 12.54 13.48 -1.89
C SER A 322 13.88 12.75 -2.03
N GLY A 323 14.36 12.52 -3.27
CA GLY A 323 15.54 11.70 -3.53
C GLY A 323 15.35 10.23 -3.14
N THR A 324 14.10 9.75 -3.08
CA THR A 324 13.77 8.36 -2.74
C THR A 324 13.17 7.63 -3.94
N GLY A 325 13.35 6.31 -4.01
CA GLY A 325 12.72 5.51 -5.05
C GLY A 325 11.20 5.57 -4.95
N SER A 326 10.50 5.61 -6.08
CA SER A 326 9.02 5.72 -6.13
C SER A 326 8.30 4.61 -5.35
N SER A 327 8.90 3.41 -5.27
CA SER A 327 8.37 2.29 -4.48
C SER A 327 8.35 2.58 -2.98
N GLN A 328 9.22 3.44 -2.46
CA GLN A 328 9.26 3.82 -1.04
C GLN A 328 8.19 4.86 -0.68
N VAL A 329 7.55 5.48 -1.67
CA VAL A 329 6.53 6.50 -1.43
C VAL A 329 5.19 5.85 -1.12
N LYS A 330 4.66 6.16 0.06
CA LYS A 330 3.33 5.74 0.49
C LYS A 330 2.29 6.77 0.08
N LEU A 331 1.15 6.31 -0.43
CA LEU A 331 -0.05 7.14 -0.53
C LEU A 331 -0.76 7.11 0.84
N PRO A 332 -0.81 8.23 1.58
CA PRO A 332 -1.49 8.25 2.87
C PRO A 332 -3.00 8.07 2.71
N LEU A 333 -3.69 7.53 3.72
CA LEU A 333 -5.16 7.55 3.73
C LEU A 333 -5.71 8.98 3.83
N ILE A 334 -4.99 9.82 4.57
CA ILE A 334 -5.31 11.21 4.85
C ILE A 334 -4.13 12.04 4.37
N MET A 335 -4.30 12.71 3.22
CA MET A 335 -3.30 13.58 2.63
C MET A 335 -3.31 14.92 3.36
N VAL A 336 -2.33 15.14 4.24
CA VAL A 336 -2.10 16.45 4.90
C VAL A 336 -1.07 17.31 4.17
N ASP A 337 -0.24 16.68 3.33
CA ASP A 337 0.81 17.33 2.55
C ASP A 337 0.20 18.18 1.42
N THR A 338 0.29 19.50 1.53
CA THR A 338 -0.36 20.45 0.61
C THR A 338 0.16 20.31 -0.83
N LYS A 339 1.46 20.09 -1.02
CA LYS A 339 2.03 19.87 -2.37
C LYS A 339 1.47 18.59 -2.99
N GLY A 340 1.28 17.55 -2.18
CA GLY A 340 0.69 16.29 -2.64
C GLY A 340 -0.79 16.44 -2.99
N GLN A 341 -1.54 17.22 -2.22
CA GLN A 341 -2.91 17.59 -2.57
C GLN A 341 -2.94 18.37 -3.89
N GLU A 342 -2.11 19.39 -4.05
CA GLU A 342 -2.00 20.17 -5.29
C GLU A 342 -1.70 19.28 -6.50
N PHE A 343 -0.72 18.37 -6.42
CA PHE A 343 -0.40 17.45 -7.52
C PHE A 343 -1.63 16.65 -7.96
N LEU A 344 -2.31 15.99 -7.01
CA LEU A 344 -3.45 15.14 -7.32
C LEU A 344 -4.67 15.93 -7.79
N LEU A 345 -4.84 17.16 -7.31
CA LEU A 345 -5.95 18.04 -7.70
C LEU A 345 -5.68 18.77 -9.04
N LEU A 346 -4.41 19.09 -9.36
CA LEU A 346 -4.00 19.77 -10.60
C LEU A 346 -3.90 18.83 -11.81
N GLY A 347 -3.72 17.51 -11.59
CA GLY A 347 -3.81 16.49 -12.64
C GLY A 347 -5.13 16.55 -13.45
N LEU A 348 -6.16 17.18 -12.88
CA LEU A 348 -7.45 17.47 -13.50
C LEU A 348 -7.42 18.69 -14.45
N SER A 349 -6.59 19.70 -14.19
CA SER A 349 -6.56 20.96 -14.96
C SER A 349 -5.76 20.88 -16.25
N MET A 350 -4.73 20.03 -16.33
CA MET A 350 -3.85 19.96 -17.51
C MET A 350 -4.37 19.06 -18.64
N ARG A 351 -5.47 18.31 -18.44
CA ARG A 351 -6.01 17.40 -19.48
C ARG A 351 -7.28 17.91 -20.17
N PHE A 352 -7.98 18.92 -19.64
CA PHE A 352 -9.06 19.61 -20.38
C PHE A 352 -8.56 20.44 -21.58
N THR A 353 -7.26 20.72 -21.67
CA THR A 353 -6.65 21.44 -22.80
C THR A 353 -6.16 20.55 -23.93
N LYS A 354 -6.11 19.21 -23.76
CA LYS A 354 -5.62 18.30 -24.82
C LYS A 354 -6.70 17.70 -25.72
N HIS A 355 -7.99 17.96 -25.48
CA HIS A 355 -9.10 17.48 -26.34
C HIS A 355 -9.97 18.63 -26.90
N CYS A 356 -9.47 19.86 -26.90
CA CYS A 356 -10.05 20.97 -27.61
C CYS A 356 -8.94 21.84 -28.23
N ARG A 357 -8.29 21.31 -29.28
CA ARG A 357 -7.93 22.02 -30.51
C ARG A 357 -7.30 21.07 -31.51
#